data_AF-A0A959PFF0-F1
#
_entry.id   AF-A0A959PFF0-F1
#
_cell.length_a   1.000
_cell.length_b   1.000
_cell.length_c   1.000
_cell.angle_alpha   90.00
_cell.angle_beta   90.00
_cell.angle_gamma   90.00
#
_symmetry.space_group_name_H-M   'P 1'
#
loop_
_entity.id
_entity.type
_entity.pdbx_description
1 polymer ?
#
loop_
_entity_poly.entity_id
_entity_poly.type
_entity_poly.pdbx_seq_one_letter_code
_entity_poly.pdbx_strand_id
1 'polypeptide(L)'
;MRTSILIGILLLVSPWLLAQEWSTVPGYTQENGLIRAMEANEDSIVFLGVQLLEGEEHTYAAYSWNSQELHPIGPDSEFRGFRCMEEFNDEIYFGGNVKDYAGIDSADVIVRFDGQSWSSVGQGICLTTSILHDMQFYNNSLIVCGMMDEVDCNDSLAWYGLGQWTGDSWNPIGGVWGYQPEALVEFDGLLYVVGDFTTFSLDNTYVNVINVNNIASWDGENWGQPQFGVNGTIYCAIVHEDKMYVGGYFSNCSGTSCANVASWDGESWEAVGDDLQGDVYALAFYQDQLYAAGYNVLDEYWIAYFDGYNWQNVPGCNLNNAVHSLGVFNDHLYVGGNFTQNGSMAAPGLIRYYLHPDSVQWGEPSIVVDVPPQENKMSLYPNPAKTVLKVRLDRPVKGLIRLLSSTGQELLQKEITPSSEFQLDISHLSPGVYFVYIHEEEYLLFESFVID
;
A
#
# COMPACT_ATOMS: atom_id res chain seq x y z
N MET A 1 1.77 -48.12 47.81
CA MET A 1 0.44 -48.60 47.35
C MET A 1 -0.46 -47.39 47.15
N ARG A 2 -0.93 -47.19 45.91
CA ARG A 2 -2.22 -46.63 45.42
C ARG A 2 -2.82 -45.43 46.23
N THR A 3 -3.31 -44.33 45.63
CA THR A 3 -4.02 -44.18 44.35
C THR A 3 -4.17 -42.70 43.99
N SER A 4 -4.20 -42.43 42.69
CA SER A 4 -4.41 -41.17 41.97
C SER A 4 -5.78 -40.51 42.19
N ILE A 5 -5.85 -39.18 42.10
CA ILE A 5 -6.96 -38.44 41.45
C ILE A 5 -6.35 -37.26 40.67
N LEU A 6 -6.51 -37.31 39.34
CA LEU A 6 -6.34 -36.19 38.40
C LEU A 6 -7.48 -35.18 38.62
N ILE A 7 -7.15 -33.89 38.67
CA ILE A 7 -8.03 -32.81 38.19
C ILE A 7 -7.13 -31.87 37.39
N GLY A 8 -7.35 -31.82 36.08
CA GLY A 8 -6.64 -30.93 35.16
C GLY A 8 -6.96 -29.47 35.46
N ILE A 9 -5.93 -28.64 35.47
CA ILE A 9 -6.06 -27.19 35.45
C ILE A 9 -5.34 -26.70 34.20
N LEU A 10 -6.08 -25.90 33.45
CA LEU A 10 -5.85 -25.30 32.14
C LEU A 10 -4.39 -24.90 31.86
N LEU A 11 -3.98 -25.16 30.62
CA LEU A 11 -2.99 -24.35 29.90
C LEU A 11 -3.41 -22.87 29.99
N LEU A 12 -2.76 -22.11 30.88
CA LEU A 12 -2.71 -20.66 30.74
C LEU A 12 -1.64 -20.36 29.69
N VAL A 13 -2.06 -20.37 28.42
CA VAL A 13 -1.41 -19.60 27.38
C VAL A 13 -1.45 -18.15 27.86
N SER A 14 -0.32 -17.58 28.29
CA SER A 14 -0.22 -16.13 28.46
C SER A 14 0.02 -15.54 27.08
N PRO A 15 -0.91 -14.74 26.54
CA PRO A 15 -0.74 -14.06 25.27
C PRO A 15 0.04 -12.78 25.55
N TRP A 16 1.31 -12.75 25.17
CA TRP A 16 2.00 -11.50 24.90
C TRP A 16 2.23 -11.43 23.39
N LEU A 17 1.14 -10.97 22.75
CA LEU A 17 1.03 -10.28 21.47
C LEU A 17 2.36 -9.82 20.85
N LEU A 18 2.81 -10.55 19.83
CA LEU A 18 3.42 -10.04 18.61
C LEU A 18 3.12 -11.08 17.53
N ALA A 19 1.91 -11.09 16.98
CA ALA A 19 1.57 -11.99 15.88
C ALA A 19 1.45 -11.16 14.61
N GLN A 20 2.60 -10.90 13.99
CA GLN A 20 2.64 -10.77 12.54
C GLN A 20 2.20 -12.12 11.97
N GLU A 21 1.05 -12.15 11.30
CA GLU A 21 0.52 -13.40 10.76
C GLU A 21 0.18 -13.27 9.28
N TRP A 22 0.80 -14.15 8.49
CA TRP A 22 0.37 -14.43 7.13
C TRP A 22 -0.65 -15.56 7.16
N SER A 23 -1.78 -15.36 6.50
CA SER A 23 -2.82 -16.39 6.35
C SER A 23 -3.44 -16.33 4.96
N THR A 24 -4.05 -17.44 4.54
CA THR A 24 -4.90 -17.46 3.34
C THR A 24 -6.26 -16.83 3.63
N VAL A 25 -6.97 -16.41 2.58
CA VAL A 25 -8.38 -16.02 2.69
C VAL A 25 -9.25 -17.29 2.70
N PRO A 26 -10.00 -17.58 3.77
CA PRO A 26 -10.84 -18.77 3.84
C PRO A 26 -11.83 -18.86 2.67
N GLY A 27 -11.94 -20.06 2.08
CA GLY A 27 -12.82 -20.30 0.94
C GLY A 27 -12.22 -19.95 -0.42
N TYR A 28 -11.11 -19.21 -0.47
CA TYR A 28 -10.36 -19.00 -1.71
C TYR A 28 -9.40 -20.16 -1.96
N THR A 29 -9.78 -21.08 -2.86
CA THR A 29 -9.04 -22.34 -3.10
C THR A 29 -8.59 -22.49 -4.55
N GLN A 30 -8.65 -21.43 -5.36
CA GLN A 30 -8.41 -21.51 -6.80
C GLN A 30 -6.96 -21.92 -7.10
N GLU A 31 -6.73 -23.05 -7.78
CA GLU A 31 -5.38 -23.62 -7.94
C GLU A 31 -4.44 -22.80 -8.84
N ASN A 32 -4.92 -21.79 -9.57
CA ASN A 32 -4.12 -20.94 -10.47
C ASN A 32 -4.62 -19.48 -10.55
N GLY A 33 -5.28 -18.99 -9.50
CA GLY A 33 -5.98 -17.71 -9.53
C GLY A 33 -5.03 -16.51 -9.47
N LEU A 34 -4.87 -15.78 -10.58
CA LEU A 34 -4.17 -14.49 -10.59
C LEU A 34 -5.12 -13.43 -10.02
N ILE A 35 -4.70 -12.64 -9.02
CA ILE A 35 -5.45 -11.44 -8.61
C ILE A 35 -4.86 -10.22 -9.31
N ARG A 36 -5.70 -9.47 -10.02
CA ARG A 36 -5.32 -8.29 -10.83
C ARG A 36 -5.53 -6.98 -10.11
N ALA A 37 -6.66 -6.84 -9.43
CA ALA A 37 -7.06 -5.63 -8.74
C ALA A 37 -7.81 -5.99 -7.46
N MET A 38 -7.77 -5.08 -6.50
CA MET A 38 -8.52 -5.13 -5.26
C MET A 38 -9.10 -3.76 -4.97
N GLU A 39 -10.33 -3.72 -4.46
CA GLU A 39 -10.96 -2.49 -4.02
C GLU A 39 -11.67 -2.76 -2.69
N ALA A 40 -11.50 -1.87 -1.72
CA ALA A 40 -12.01 -2.09 -0.36
C ALA A 40 -12.93 -0.94 0.05
N ASN A 41 -14.04 -1.31 0.68
CA ASN A 41 -14.94 -0.38 1.34
C ASN A 41 -15.04 -0.71 2.84
N GLU A 42 -15.95 -0.03 3.54
CA GLU A 42 -16.14 -0.21 4.99
C GLU A 42 -16.59 -1.64 5.37
N ASP A 43 -17.28 -2.34 4.47
CA ASP A 43 -17.95 -3.62 4.74
C ASP A 43 -17.24 -4.84 4.14
N SER A 44 -16.48 -4.67 3.06
CA SER A 44 -15.82 -5.74 2.35
C SER A 44 -14.64 -5.27 1.52
N ILE A 45 -13.82 -6.23 1.09
CA ILE A 45 -12.85 -6.07 0.02
C ILE A 45 -13.24 -6.96 -1.15
N VAL A 46 -13.23 -6.39 -2.35
CA VAL A 46 -13.50 -7.09 -3.60
C VAL A 46 -12.18 -7.39 -4.30
N PHE A 47 -12.06 -8.59 -4.83
CA PHE A 47 -10.89 -9.04 -5.59
C PHE A 47 -11.30 -9.43 -7.00
N LEU A 48 -10.51 -9.01 -7.98
CA LEU A 48 -10.65 -9.42 -9.38
C LEU A 48 -9.63 -10.49 -9.74
N GLY A 49 -10.12 -11.68 -10.08
CA GLY A 49 -9.32 -12.87 -10.35
C GLY A 49 -9.44 -13.42 -11.77
N VAL A 50 -8.35 -13.99 -12.29
CA VAL A 50 -8.34 -14.84 -13.49
C VAL A 50 -8.22 -16.30 -13.09
N GLN A 51 -9.15 -17.13 -13.54
CA GLN A 51 -9.10 -18.58 -13.37
C GLN A 51 -8.52 -19.25 -14.61
N LEU A 52 -7.49 -20.07 -14.41
CA LEU A 52 -6.97 -21.00 -15.43
C LEU A 52 -7.55 -22.38 -15.15
N LEU A 53 -8.56 -22.80 -15.92
CA LEU A 53 -9.00 -24.19 -15.94
C LEU A 53 -8.09 -24.98 -16.89
N GLU A 54 -7.68 -26.20 -16.49
CA GLU A 54 -6.98 -27.10 -17.41
C GLU A 54 -7.91 -27.49 -18.57
N GLY A 55 -7.67 -26.92 -19.75
CA GLY A 55 -8.17 -27.47 -21.02
C GLY A 55 -9.06 -26.57 -21.86
N GLU A 56 -9.82 -25.60 -21.34
CA GLU A 56 -10.59 -24.59 -22.10
C GLU A 56 -10.85 -23.30 -21.29
N GLU A 57 -11.17 -22.24 -22.04
CA GLU A 57 -11.58 -20.84 -21.74
C GLU A 57 -11.36 -20.27 -20.32
N HIS A 58 -10.64 -19.15 -20.26
CA HIS A 58 -10.36 -18.39 -19.05
C HIS A 58 -11.66 -17.85 -18.44
N THR A 59 -12.04 -18.30 -17.25
CA THR A 59 -13.13 -17.70 -16.48
C THR A 59 -12.60 -16.57 -15.61
N TYR A 60 -13.28 -15.44 -15.58
CA TYR A 60 -12.93 -14.32 -14.72
C TYR A 60 -14.00 -14.20 -13.65
N ALA A 61 -13.54 -14.10 -12.39
CA ALA A 61 -14.40 -14.10 -11.23
C ALA A 61 -14.06 -12.93 -10.33
N ALA A 62 -15.10 -12.20 -9.94
CA ALA A 62 -15.05 -11.21 -8.88
C ALA A 62 -15.52 -11.87 -7.58
N TYR A 63 -14.85 -11.57 -6.47
CA TYR A 63 -15.24 -12.07 -5.15
C TYR A 63 -15.25 -10.93 -4.14
N SER A 64 -16.29 -10.86 -3.30
CA SER A 64 -16.34 -10.00 -2.12
C SER A 64 -16.00 -10.80 -0.87
N TRP A 65 -15.18 -10.22 0.00
CA TRP A 65 -14.79 -10.79 1.30
C TRP A 65 -15.09 -9.81 2.42
N ASN A 66 -15.96 -10.21 3.34
CA ASN A 66 -16.42 -9.39 4.48
C ASN A 66 -15.73 -9.74 5.80
N SER A 67 -14.56 -10.39 5.75
CA SER A 67 -13.83 -10.97 6.90
C SER A 67 -14.38 -12.27 7.51
N GLN A 68 -15.58 -12.71 7.10
CA GLN A 68 -16.20 -13.95 7.57
C GLN A 68 -16.43 -14.95 6.44
N GLU A 69 -17.00 -14.48 5.34
CA GLU A 69 -17.42 -15.28 4.20
C GLU A 69 -16.96 -14.64 2.88
N LEU A 70 -16.63 -15.52 1.93
CA LEU A 70 -16.30 -15.15 0.56
C LEU A 70 -17.53 -15.34 -0.31
N HIS A 71 -17.95 -14.29 -1.01
CA HIS A 71 -19.12 -14.29 -1.87
C HIS A 71 -18.69 -14.03 -3.33
N PRO A 72 -19.00 -14.94 -4.27
CA PRO A 72 -18.80 -14.64 -5.69
C PRO A 72 -19.73 -13.52 -6.14
N ILE A 73 -19.22 -12.63 -7.00
CA ILE A 73 -19.95 -11.52 -7.60
C ILE A 73 -20.14 -11.81 -9.09
N GLY A 74 -21.39 -12.02 -9.49
CA GLY A 74 -21.76 -12.23 -10.90
C GLY A 74 -21.42 -13.60 -11.48
N PRO A 75 -21.80 -13.83 -12.75
CA PRO A 75 -21.44 -15.03 -13.47
C PRO A 75 -19.95 -15.01 -13.87
N ASP A 76 -19.38 -16.19 -14.10
CA ASP A 76 -18.06 -16.31 -14.72
C ASP A 76 -18.10 -15.73 -16.16
N SER A 77 -17.11 -14.92 -16.55
CA SER A 77 -17.01 -14.42 -17.94
C SER A 77 -16.28 -15.42 -18.84
N GLU A 78 -16.77 -15.64 -20.07
CA GLU A 78 -16.14 -16.53 -21.06
C GLU A 78 -15.03 -15.82 -21.90
N PHE A 79 -14.76 -14.52 -21.67
CA PHE A 79 -13.80 -13.76 -22.48
C PHE A 79 -13.04 -12.67 -21.69
N ARG A 80 -11.70 -12.65 -21.88
CA ARG A 80 -10.70 -11.63 -21.48
C ARG A 80 -11.15 -10.64 -20.38
N GLY A 81 -11.31 -11.07 -19.14
CA GLY A 81 -12.02 -10.30 -18.12
C GLY A 81 -11.32 -9.10 -17.50
N PHE A 82 -11.74 -8.84 -16.27
CA PHE A 82 -11.56 -7.56 -15.61
C PHE A 82 -10.09 -7.29 -15.26
N ARG A 83 -9.71 -6.01 -15.35
CA ARG A 83 -8.38 -5.50 -15.01
C ARG A 83 -8.44 -4.42 -13.95
N CYS A 84 -9.48 -3.60 -13.95
CA CYS A 84 -9.70 -2.52 -12.99
C CYS A 84 -11.13 -2.56 -12.46
N MET A 85 -11.32 -1.93 -11.31
CA MET A 85 -12.63 -1.68 -10.72
C MET A 85 -12.56 -0.41 -9.88
N GLU A 86 -13.72 0.17 -9.63
CA GLU A 86 -13.87 1.35 -8.79
C GLU A 86 -15.24 1.30 -8.13
N GLU A 87 -15.29 1.61 -6.84
CA GLU A 87 -16.54 1.72 -6.10
C GLU A 87 -17.02 3.16 -6.03
N PHE A 88 -18.31 3.37 -6.30
CA PHE A 88 -18.94 4.67 -6.16
C PHE A 88 -20.43 4.55 -5.91
N ASN A 89 -20.93 5.26 -4.89
CA ASN A 89 -22.34 5.26 -4.50
C ASN A 89 -22.93 3.85 -4.33
N ASP A 90 -22.23 2.97 -3.60
CA ASP A 90 -22.63 1.58 -3.34
C ASP A 90 -22.75 0.70 -4.61
N GLU A 91 -22.27 1.18 -5.77
CA GLU A 91 -22.12 0.41 -7.00
C GLU A 91 -20.64 0.14 -7.26
N ILE A 92 -20.33 -1.03 -7.81
CA ILE A 92 -18.97 -1.36 -8.26
C ILE A 92 -18.94 -1.36 -9.77
N TYR A 93 -18.04 -0.55 -10.33
CA TYR A 93 -17.74 -0.48 -11.75
C TYR A 93 -16.58 -1.42 -12.04
N PHE A 94 -16.68 -2.16 -13.14
CA PHE A 94 -15.68 -3.14 -13.52
C PHE A 94 -15.28 -2.91 -14.98
N GLY A 95 -13.98 -2.82 -15.21
CA GLY A 95 -13.38 -2.52 -16.50
C GLY A 95 -12.33 -3.55 -16.89
N GLY A 96 -12.17 -3.81 -18.17
CA GLY A 96 -11.18 -4.79 -18.65
C GLY A 96 -11.31 -5.02 -20.14
N ASN A 97 -11.11 -6.25 -20.61
CA ASN A 97 -11.34 -6.62 -22.01
C ASN A 97 -12.62 -7.47 -22.14
N VAL A 98 -13.65 -7.04 -21.43
CA VAL A 98 -14.88 -7.82 -21.24
C VAL A 98 -15.80 -7.63 -22.43
N LYS A 99 -16.47 -8.71 -22.85
CA LYS A 99 -17.50 -8.67 -23.89
C LYS A 99 -18.67 -9.57 -23.51
N ASP A 100 -19.89 -9.15 -23.81
CA ASP A 100 -21.13 -9.93 -23.65
C ASP A 100 -21.29 -10.50 -22.23
N TYR A 101 -21.02 -9.69 -21.20
CA TYR A 101 -21.01 -10.12 -19.81
C TYR A 101 -22.39 -10.08 -19.15
N ALA A 102 -22.71 -11.09 -18.34
CA ALA A 102 -23.97 -11.19 -17.59
C ALA A 102 -25.26 -11.03 -18.46
N GLY A 103 -25.19 -11.43 -19.73
CA GLY A 103 -26.31 -11.32 -20.68
C GLY A 103 -26.53 -9.90 -21.22
N ILE A 104 -25.50 -9.05 -21.15
CA ILE A 104 -25.51 -7.67 -21.65
C ILE A 104 -24.76 -7.63 -22.98
N ASP A 105 -25.50 -7.65 -24.09
CA ASP A 105 -25.00 -7.65 -25.48
C ASP A 105 -24.21 -6.37 -25.89
N SER A 106 -24.07 -5.41 -24.97
CA SER A 106 -23.38 -4.11 -25.14
C SER A 106 -22.42 -3.80 -23.98
N ALA A 107 -22.04 -4.81 -23.20
CA ALA A 107 -21.01 -4.71 -22.17
C ALA A 107 -19.61 -4.65 -22.81
N ASP A 108 -19.42 -3.70 -23.71
CA ASP A 108 -18.13 -3.47 -24.32
C ASP A 108 -17.23 -2.84 -23.25
N VAL A 109 -16.35 -3.67 -22.68
CA VAL A 109 -15.20 -3.29 -21.85
C VAL A 109 -15.55 -2.82 -20.42
N ILE A 110 -16.77 -2.33 -20.16
CA ILE A 110 -17.20 -1.83 -18.84
C ILE A 110 -18.64 -2.21 -18.45
N VAL A 111 -18.82 -2.62 -17.19
CA VAL A 111 -20.13 -2.94 -16.57
C VAL A 111 -20.17 -2.43 -15.13
N ARG A 112 -21.35 -2.34 -14.54
CA ARG A 112 -21.52 -2.01 -13.12
C ARG A 112 -22.46 -2.98 -12.41
N PHE A 113 -22.25 -3.13 -11.10
CA PHE A 113 -23.02 -4.00 -10.22
C PHE A 113 -23.55 -3.21 -9.01
N ASP A 114 -24.86 -3.28 -8.78
CA ASP A 114 -25.56 -2.55 -7.71
C ASP A 114 -25.77 -3.38 -6.43
N GLY A 115 -25.08 -4.51 -6.29
CA GLY A 115 -25.30 -5.49 -5.22
C GLY A 115 -26.34 -6.56 -5.55
N GLN A 116 -27.16 -6.38 -6.59
CA GLN A 116 -28.21 -7.33 -6.99
C GLN A 116 -28.16 -7.70 -8.47
N SER A 117 -27.83 -6.74 -9.33
CA SER A 117 -27.94 -6.85 -10.77
C SER A 117 -26.80 -6.16 -11.50
N TRP A 118 -26.48 -6.70 -12.66
CA TRP A 118 -25.49 -6.12 -13.57
C TRP A 118 -26.18 -5.21 -14.57
N SER A 119 -25.54 -4.09 -14.89
CA SER A 119 -26.00 -3.19 -15.96
C SER A 119 -24.82 -2.64 -16.76
N SER A 120 -25.09 -2.22 -18.01
CA SER A 120 -24.10 -1.54 -18.82
C SER A 120 -23.85 -0.12 -18.30
N VAL A 121 -22.66 0.42 -18.59
CA VAL A 121 -22.36 1.84 -18.40
C VAL A 121 -22.55 2.54 -19.75
N GLY A 122 -23.75 3.06 -19.97
CA GLY A 122 -24.15 3.60 -21.27
C GLY A 122 -24.17 2.53 -22.36
N GLN A 123 -23.62 2.86 -23.53
CA GLN A 123 -23.40 1.92 -24.64
C GLN A 123 -22.09 1.12 -24.50
N GLY A 124 -21.34 1.30 -23.41
CA GLY A 124 -19.99 0.75 -23.24
C GLY A 124 -18.94 1.51 -24.07
N ILE A 125 -17.74 0.94 -24.13
CA ILE A 125 -16.58 1.43 -24.89
C ILE A 125 -16.17 0.34 -25.90
N CYS A 126 -16.67 0.40 -27.13
CA CYS A 126 -16.52 -0.66 -28.15
C CYS A 126 -15.08 -0.79 -28.67
N LEU A 127 -14.40 -1.92 -28.42
CA LEU A 127 -13.03 -2.12 -28.89
C LEU A 127 -12.68 -3.54 -29.36
N THR A 128 -11.84 -3.63 -30.40
CA THR A 128 -11.32 -4.89 -30.95
C THR A 128 -10.00 -5.34 -30.32
N THR A 129 -9.23 -4.43 -29.71
CA THR A 129 -7.89 -4.67 -29.12
C THR A 129 -7.67 -4.08 -27.73
N SER A 130 -8.64 -3.38 -27.15
CA SER A 130 -8.36 -2.50 -26.01
C SER A 130 -8.48 -3.11 -24.64
N ILE A 131 -7.80 -2.46 -23.71
CA ILE A 131 -7.70 -2.87 -22.32
C ILE A 131 -7.85 -1.60 -21.49
N LEU A 132 -8.83 -1.56 -20.58
CA LEU A 132 -8.85 -0.54 -19.52
C LEU A 132 -7.81 -0.92 -18.48
N HIS A 133 -6.94 0.02 -18.15
CA HIS A 133 -5.92 -0.16 -17.13
C HIS A 133 -6.43 0.32 -15.78
N ASP A 134 -7.15 1.44 -15.75
CA ASP A 134 -7.66 2.02 -14.53
C ASP A 134 -8.94 2.84 -14.75
N MET A 135 -9.65 3.10 -13.66
CA MET A 135 -10.81 3.98 -13.64
C MET A 135 -10.94 4.69 -12.29
N GLN A 136 -11.49 5.90 -12.31
CA GLN A 136 -11.67 6.69 -11.10
C GLN A 136 -12.85 7.64 -11.25
N PHE A 137 -13.61 7.85 -10.18
CA PHE A 137 -14.57 8.95 -10.16
C PHE A 137 -13.89 10.30 -9.88
N TYR A 138 -14.17 11.28 -10.74
CA TYR A 138 -13.69 12.65 -10.59
C TYR A 138 -14.78 13.64 -11.03
N ASN A 139 -15.07 14.64 -10.22
CA ASN A 139 -16.14 15.63 -10.48
C ASN A 139 -17.49 14.99 -10.90
N ASN A 140 -17.89 13.93 -10.19
CA ASN A 140 -19.14 13.20 -10.42
C ASN A 140 -19.24 12.56 -11.83
N SER A 141 -18.11 12.31 -12.47
CA SER A 141 -17.99 11.58 -13.72
C SER A 141 -17.05 10.40 -13.52
N LEU A 142 -17.31 9.29 -14.20
CA LEU A 142 -16.37 8.17 -14.23
C LEU A 142 -15.34 8.42 -15.33
N ILE A 143 -14.07 8.47 -14.94
CA ILE A 143 -12.95 8.59 -15.87
C ILE A 143 -12.31 7.23 -16.01
N VAL A 144 -11.96 6.85 -17.23
CA VAL A 144 -11.26 5.60 -17.53
C VAL A 144 -10.01 5.90 -18.32
N CYS A 145 -8.97 5.10 -18.11
CA CYS A 145 -7.79 5.12 -18.94
C CYS A 145 -7.39 3.72 -19.41
N GLY A 146 -6.67 3.67 -20.53
CA GLY A 146 -6.03 2.45 -20.99
C GLY A 146 -5.61 2.52 -22.45
N MET A 147 -5.25 1.37 -23.00
CA MET A 147 -4.96 1.24 -24.43
C MET A 147 -6.27 1.21 -25.19
N MET A 148 -6.76 2.37 -25.65
CA MET A 148 -7.99 2.50 -26.43
C MET A 148 -7.66 2.92 -27.86
N ASP A 149 -7.97 2.06 -28.84
CA ASP A 149 -7.60 2.30 -30.25
C ASP A 149 -8.74 2.91 -31.09
N GLU A 150 -10.01 2.66 -30.75
CA GLU A 150 -11.24 3.10 -31.44
C GLU A 150 -12.41 3.14 -30.42
N VAL A 151 -13.47 3.92 -30.57
CA VAL A 151 -14.70 3.67 -29.78
C VAL A 151 -15.90 3.89 -30.66
N ASP A 152 -16.71 2.84 -30.72
CA ASP A 152 -17.88 2.63 -31.58
C ASP A 152 -17.54 2.18 -33.01
N CYS A 153 -18.06 1.02 -33.40
CA CYS A 153 -18.04 0.54 -34.78
C CYS A 153 -18.84 1.44 -35.74
N ASN A 154 -19.49 2.50 -35.23
CA ASN A 154 -20.31 3.45 -35.98
C ASN A 154 -19.93 4.93 -35.83
N ASP A 155 -18.95 5.32 -35.01
CA ASP A 155 -18.53 6.73 -34.85
C ASP A 155 -17.08 6.97 -35.33
N SER A 156 -16.76 8.23 -35.63
CA SER A 156 -15.53 8.70 -36.28
C SER A 156 -14.61 9.52 -35.38
N LEU A 157 -14.91 9.59 -34.08
CA LEU A 157 -14.11 10.32 -33.11
C LEU A 157 -12.82 9.54 -32.79
N ALA A 158 -11.68 10.24 -32.75
CA ALA A 158 -10.41 9.64 -32.37
C ALA A 158 -10.31 9.55 -30.83
N TRP A 159 -9.95 8.38 -30.33
CA TRP A 159 -9.77 8.11 -28.91
C TRP A 159 -8.30 7.88 -28.61
N TYR A 160 -7.81 8.50 -27.54
CA TYR A 160 -6.41 8.46 -27.14
C TYR A 160 -6.26 7.95 -25.70
N GLY A 161 -6.95 6.86 -25.38
CA GLY A 161 -6.75 6.17 -24.13
C GLY A 161 -7.34 6.83 -22.88
N LEU A 162 -8.14 7.90 -23.00
CA LEU A 162 -8.95 8.44 -21.90
C LEU A 162 -10.41 8.68 -22.32
N GLY A 163 -11.33 8.32 -21.42
CA GLY A 163 -12.77 8.49 -21.60
C GLY A 163 -13.45 9.02 -20.34
N GLN A 164 -14.48 9.85 -20.52
CA GLN A 164 -15.33 10.36 -19.44
C GLN A 164 -16.78 9.91 -19.66
N TRP A 165 -17.36 9.25 -18.66
CA TRP A 165 -18.78 8.98 -18.57
C TRP A 165 -19.47 10.01 -17.67
N THR A 166 -20.42 10.74 -18.25
CA THR A 166 -21.14 11.84 -17.60
C THR A 166 -22.45 11.41 -16.92
N GLY A 167 -22.81 10.12 -16.99
CA GLY A 167 -24.14 9.62 -16.63
C GLY A 167 -25.08 9.47 -17.83
N ASP A 168 -24.84 10.22 -18.92
CA ASP A 168 -25.64 10.17 -20.14
C ASP A 168 -24.84 9.71 -21.37
N SER A 169 -23.56 10.10 -21.45
CA SER A 169 -22.71 9.85 -22.63
C SER A 169 -21.23 9.67 -22.27
N TRP A 170 -20.56 8.87 -23.09
CA TRP A 170 -19.10 8.73 -23.11
C TRP A 170 -18.50 9.81 -24.01
N ASN A 171 -17.50 10.52 -23.50
CA ASN A 171 -16.80 11.58 -24.22
C ASN A 171 -15.28 11.35 -24.14
N PRO A 172 -14.53 11.44 -25.25
CA PRO A 172 -13.08 11.45 -25.18
C PRO A 172 -12.63 12.80 -24.60
N ILE A 173 -11.66 12.79 -23.69
CA ILE A 173 -11.24 14.00 -22.97
C ILE A 173 -9.80 14.42 -23.24
N GLY A 174 -9.10 13.76 -24.16
CA GLY A 174 -7.69 13.96 -24.46
C GLY A 174 -6.97 12.63 -24.44
N GLY A 175 -5.64 12.68 -24.36
CA GLY A 175 -4.85 11.50 -24.01
C GLY A 175 -3.66 11.20 -24.89
N VAL A 176 -3.28 9.93 -24.95
CA VAL A 176 -2.02 9.45 -25.50
C VAL A 176 -2.25 8.50 -26.68
N TRP A 177 -1.44 8.62 -27.73
CA TRP A 177 -1.52 7.74 -28.90
C TRP A 177 -0.52 6.60 -28.77
N GLY A 178 -0.99 5.34 -28.70
CA GLY A 178 -0.14 4.14 -28.81
C GLY A 178 0.78 3.88 -27.61
N TYR A 179 0.59 4.64 -26.54
CA TYR A 179 1.31 4.63 -25.28
C TYR A 179 0.32 4.33 -24.16
N GLN A 180 0.78 3.81 -23.01
CA GLN A 180 -0.11 3.20 -22.01
C GLN A 180 -0.31 4.15 -20.82
N PRO A 181 -1.47 4.80 -20.68
CA PRO A 181 -1.87 5.35 -19.40
C PRO A 181 -2.23 4.17 -18.49
N GLU A 182 -1.56 4.09 -17.35
CA GLU A 182 -1.60 2.95 -16.43
C GLU A 182 -2.50 3.18 -15.22
N ALA A 183 -2.51 4.41 -14.68
CA ALA A 183 -3.30 4.72 -13.50
C ALA A 183 -3.85 6.15 -13.52
N LEU A 184 -4.92 6.34 -12.76
CA LEU A 184 -5.60 7.59 -12.46
C LEU A 184 -5.52 7.84 -10.95
N VAL A 185 -5.31 9.10 -10.56
CA VAL A 185 -5.38 9.48 -9.14
C VAL A 185 -5.86 10.92 -8.99
N GLU A 186 -6.72 11.20 -8.02
CA GLU A 186 -7.11 12.57 -7.67
C GLU A 186 -6.17 13.07 -6.57
N PHE A 187 -5.55 14.23 -6.81
CA PHE A 187 -4.69 14.88 -5.84
C PHE A 187 -4.84 16.40 -5.95
N ASP A 188 -5.04 17.07 -4.81
CA ASP A 188 -5.22 18.54 -4.72
C ASP A 188 -6.31 19.08 -5.69
N GLY A 189 -7.41 18.34 -5.83
CA GLY A 189 -8.53 18.70 -6.71
C GLY A 189 -8.26 18.56 -8.21
N LEU A 190 -7.11 18.01 -8.61
CA LEU A 190 -6.78 17.69 -9.99
C LEU A 190 -6.81 16.17 -10.19
N LEU A 191 -7.27 15.73 -11.35
CA LEU A 191 -7.08 14.36 -11.79
C LEU A 191 -5.71 14.23 -12.46
N TYR A 192 -4.91 13.28 -12.01
CA TYR A 192 -3.65 12.92 -12.64
C TYR A 192 -3.82 11.63 -13.43
N VAL A 193 -3.22 11.59 -14.61
CA VAL A 193 -3.01 10.36 -15.38
C VAL A 193 -1.52 10.09 -15.44
N VAL A 194 -1.13 8.85 -15.17
CA VAL A 194 0.26 8.39 -15.15
C VAL A 194 0.42 7.17 -16.04
N GLY A 195 1.64 6.91 -16.54
CA GLY A 195 1.87 5.79 -17.46
C GLY A 195 3.22 5.81 -18.14
N ASP A 196 3.30 5.25 -19.36
CA ASP A 196 4.45 5.38 -20.26
C ASP A 196 4.07 6.26 -21.44
N PHE A 197 4.29 7.57 -21.33
CA PHE A 197 4.00 8.53 -22.41
C PHE A 197 4.79 9.82 -22.27
N THR A 198 5.24 10.35 -23.40
CA THR A 198 6.00 11.62 -23.46
C THR A 198 5.29 12.75 -24.21
N THR A 199 4.13 12.44 -24.79
CA THR A 199 3.31 13.40 -25.54
C THR A 199 1.86 13.17 -25.21
N PHE A 200 1.15 14.25 -24.88
CA PHE A 200 -0.25 14.21 -24.47
C PHE A 200 -1.09 15.15 -25.35
N SER A 201 -2.19 14.64 -25.88
CA SER A 201 -3.18 15.34 -26.70
C SER A 201 -4.18 16.07 -25.82
N LEU A 202 -4.36 17.37 -26.07
CA LEU A 202 -5.25 18.22 -25.29
C LEU A 202 -6.71 18.19 -25.80
N ASP A 203 -6.94 17.77 -27.05
CA ASP A 203 -8.23 17.98 -27.74
C ASP A 203 -8.67 16.82 -28.63
N ASN A 204 -8.15 15.61 -28.39
CA ASN A 204 -8.49 14.42 -29.19
C ASN A 204 -8.21 14.53 -30.69
N THR A 205 -7.31 15.43 -31.11
CA THR A 205 -6.86 15.50 -32.51
C THR A 205 -5.42 15.03 -32.73
N TYR A 206 -4.63 14.93 -31.65
CA TYR A 206 -3.18 14.71 -31.70
C TYR A 206 -2.42 15.77 -32.53
N VAL A 207 -3.07 16.92 -32.81
CA VAL A 207 -2.46 18.11 -33.43
C VAL A 207 -2.10 19.12 -32.34
N ASN A 208 -2.95 19.27 -31.34
CA ASN A 208 -2.72 20.11 -30.18
C ASN A 208 -2.19 19.25 -29.02
N VAL A 209 -0.86 19.21 -28.89
CA VAL A 209 -0.18 18.35 -27.92
C VAL A 209 0.77 19.13 -27.02
N ILE A 210 1.00 18.59 -25.83
CA ILE A 210 2.06 19.00 -24.90
C ILE A 210 3.06 17.87 -24.72
N ASN A 211 4.31 18.24 -24.43
CA ASN A 211 5.31 17.26 -23.98
C ASN A 211 5.14 17.07 -22.47
N VAL A 212 5.11 15.82 -22.05
CA VAL A 212 4.99 15.43 -20.64
C VAL A 212 6.05 14.37 -20.36
N ASN A 213 6.27 14.06 -19.09
CA ASN A 213 7.19 12.99 -18.68
C ASN A 213 6.42 12.00 -17.82
N ASN A 214 5.61 11.17 -18.48
CA ASN A 214 4.86 10.06 -17.88
C ASN A 214 3.72 10.46 -16.92
N ILE A 215 3.39 11.74 -16.85
CA ILE A 215 2.32 12.28 -16.01
C ILE A 215 1.70 13.54 -16.64
N ALA A 216 0.36 13.63 -16.61
CA ALA A 216 -0.42 14.82 -16.98
C ALA A 216 -1.53 15.06 -15.94
N SER A 217 -1.99 16.30 -15.81
CA SER A 217 -3.05 16.67 -14.86
C SER A 217 -4.24 17.36 -15.53
N TRP A 218 -5.42 17.22 -14.95
CA TRP A 218 -6.67 17.77 -15.47
C TRP A 218 -7.48 18.43 -14.36
N ASP A 219 -7.97 19.64 -14.61
CA ASP A 219 -8.79 20.43 -13.66
C ASP A 219 -10.31 20.26 -13.87
N GLY A 220 -10.70 19.35 -14.78
CA GLY A 220 -12.09 19.16 -15.21
C GLY A 220 -12.45 19.92 -16.48
N GLU A 221 -11.63 20.87 -16.94
CA GLU A 221 -11.82 21.61 -18.17
C GLU A 221 -10.58 21.58 -19.09
N ASN A 222 -9.38 21.70 -18.51
CA ASN A 222 -8.13 21.87 -19.22
C ASN A 222 -7.07 20.88 -18.72
N TRP A 223 -6.33 20.31 -19.67
CA TRP A 223 -5.13 19.54 -19.37
C TRP A 223 -3.94 20.46 -19.13
N GLY A 224 -3.20 20.18 -18.06
CA GLY A 224 -1.94 20.79 -17.70
C GLY A 224 -0.79 19.79 -17.75
N GLN A 225 0.42 20.34 -17.68
CA GLN A 225 1.61 19.58 -17.35
C GLN A 225 1.96 19.88 -15.89
N PRO A 226 2.25 18.87 -15.06
CA PRO A 226 3.14 19.08 -13.93
C PRO A 226 4.44 19.64 -14.51
N GLN A 227 5.06 20.64 -13.86
CA GLN A 227 6.32 21.19 -14.38
C GLN A 227 7.42 20.11 -14.54
N PHE A 228 7.26 18.97 -13.86
CA PHE A 228 8.27 17.99 -13.56
C PHE A 228 7.64 16.59 -13.46
N GLY A 229 8.09 15.64 -14.29
CA GLY A 229 7.66 14.23 -14.24
C GLY A 229 8.84 13.28 -13.98
N VAL A 230 8.71 12.02 -14.37
CA VAL A 230 9.74 10.98 -14.16
C VAL A 230 10.33 10.48 -15.48
N ASN A 231 11.50 9.85 -15.44
CA ASN A 231 12.21 9.38 -16.64
C ASN A 231 11.84 7.96 -17.12
N GLY A 232 10.76 7.38 -16.60
CA GLY A 232 10.30 6.04 -16.95
C GLY A 232 8.84 5.80 -16.60
N THR A 233 8.35 4.59 -16.80
CA THR A 233 6.92 4.26 -16.65
C THR A 233 6.49 4.40 -15.20
N ILE A 234 5.33 5.03 -14.97
CA ILE A 234 4.61 4.95 -13.69
C ILE A 234 3.48 3.93 -13.86
N TYR A 235 3.44 2.91 -13.00
CA TYR A 235 2.40 1.87 -13.05
C TYR A 235 1.25 2.10 -12.07
N CYS A 236 1.51 2.78 -10.95
CA CYS A 236 0.52 3.04 -9.92
C CYS A 236 0.74 4.39 -9.24
N ALA A 237 -0.35 4.95 -8.69
CA ALA A 237 -0.30 6.12 -7.86
C ALA A 237 -1.35 6.03 -6.73
N ILE A 238 -1.02 6.54 -5.54
CA ILE A 238 -1.94 6.64 -4.40
C ILE A 238 -1.74 7.98 -3.68
N VAL A 239 -2.73 8.42 -2.90
CA VAL A 239 -2.61 9.63 -2.08
C VAL A 239 -2.64 9.27 -0.60
N HIS A 240 -1.76 9.89 0.17
CA HIS A 240 -1.72 9.77 1.63
C HIS A 240 -1.13 11.05 2.24
N GLU A 241 -1.74 11.56 3.32
CA GLU A 241 -1.28 12.74 4.07
C GLU A 241 -0.77 13.90 3.20
N ASP A 242 -1.63 14.43 2.34
CA ASP A 242 -1.35 15.57 1.45
C ASP A 242 -0.22 15.33 0.43
N LYS A 243 0.19 14.08 0.19
CA LYS A 243 1.13 13.71 -0.86
C LYS A 243 0.57 12.65 -1.80
N MET A 244 0.94 12.76 -3.07
CA MET A 244 0.76 11.69 -4.06
C MET A 244 2.04 10.85 -4.14
N TYR A 245 1.91 9.55 -3.98
CA TYR A 245 2.99 8.58 -4.13
C TYR A 245 2.83 7.87 -5.47
N VAL A 246 3.92 7.73 -6.21
CA VAL A 246 3.94 7.01 -7.49
C VAL A 246 4.92 5.86 -7.44
N GLY A 247 4.54 4.73 -8.03
CA GLY A 247 5.34 3.52 -8.15
C GLY A 247 5.47 3.10 -9.61
N GLY A 248 6.65 2.65 -10.02
CA GLY A 248 6.88 2.32 -11.42
C GLY A 248 8.24 1.69 -11.72
N TYR A 249 8.74 1.97 -12.93
CA TYR A 249 10.09 1.66 -13.38
C TYR A 249 10.79 2.95 -13.83
N PHE A 250 11.45 3.63 -12.89
CA PHE A 250 12.11 4.91 -13.13
C PHE A 250 13.27 5.14 -12.15
N SER A 251 14.24 5.93 -12.59
CA SER A 251 15.47 6.23 -11.83
C SER A 251 15.64 7.72 -11.51
N ASN A 252 14.75 8.57 -12.02
CA ASN A 252 14.86 10.01 -11.87
C ASN A 252 13.48 10.68 -11.84
N CYS A 253 13.28 11.55 -10.85
CA CYS A 253 12.13 12.44 -10.74
C CYS A 253 12.65 13.87 -10.86
N SER A 254 12.66 14.38 -12.10
CA SER A 254 13.00 15.78 -12.41
C SER A 254 14.32 16.29 -11.83
N GLY A 255 15.38 15.52 -12.07
CA GLY A 255 16.74 15.85 -11.64
C GLY A 255 17.13 15.23 -10.30
N THR A 256 16.16 14.79 -9.50
CA THR A 256 16.38 14.03 -8.26
C THR A 256 16.49 12.54 -8.59
N SER A 257 17.49 11.86 -8.02
CA SER A 257 17.59 10.40 -8.12
C SER A 257 16.45 9.77 -7.34
N CYS A 258 15.68 8.89 -7.97
CA CYS A 258 14.60 8.13 -7.35
C CYS A 258 14.81 6.65 -7.65
N ALA A 259 14.37 5.75 -6.77
CA ALA A 259 14.43 4.31 -7.02
C ALA A 259 13.01 3.75 -7.07
N ASN A 260 12.36 3.84 -8.23
CA ASN A 260 11.04 3.26 -8.54
C ASN A 260 9.84 3.73 -7.71
N VAL A 261 10.04 4.44 -6.60
CA VAL A 261 9.00 5.09 -5.79
C VAL A 261 9.40 6.52 -5.48
N ALA A 262 8.45 7.44 -5.61
CA ALA A 262 8.62 8.84 -5.30
C ALA A 262 7.31 9.45 -4.77
N SER A 263 7.41 10.54 -4.04
CA SER A 263 6.27 11.32 -3.57
C SER A 263 6.27 12.74 -4.13
N TRP A 264 5.08 13.30 -4.32
CA TRP A 264 4.82 14.63 -4.85
C TRP A 264 3.91 15.38 -3.88
N ASP A 265 4.32 16.59 -3.48
CA ASP A 265 3.61 17.44 -2.52
C ASP A 265 2.80 18.58 -3.18
N GLY A 266 2.72 18.61 -4.51
CA GLY A 266 2.13 19.72 -5.27
C GLY A 266 3.16 20.69 -5.85
N GLU A 267 4.39 20.70 -5.32
CA GLU A 267 5.47 21.61 -5.75
C GLU A 267 6.75 20.87 -6.15
N SER A 268 7.11 19.79 -5.48
CA SER A 268 8.38 19.09 -5.63
C SER A 268 8.28 17.57 -5.48
N TRP A 269 9.15 16.86 -6.21
CA TRP A 269 9.32 15.41 -6.08
C TRP A 269 10.34 15.09 -5.00
N GLU A 270 10.02 14.14 -4.13
CA GLU A 270 10.91 13.56 -3.13
C GLU A 270 11.07 12.06 -3.39
N ALA A 271 12.31 11.56 -3.33
CA ALA A 271 12.57 10.12 -3.39
C ALA A 271 12.11 9.44 -2.10
N VAL A 272 11.55 8.23 -2.22
CA VAL A 272 11.16 7.40 -1.07
C VAL A 272 12.09 6.19 -1.05
N GLY A 273 13.19 6.29 -0.30
CA GLY A 273 14.30 5.31 -0.34
C GLY A 273 15.09 5.34 -1.64
N ASP A 274 16.16 4.52 -1.73
CA ASP A 274 17.08 4.49 -2.88
C ASP A 274 17.50 3.07 -3.32
N ASP A 275 16.87 2.04 -2.77
CA ASP A 275 17.32 0.64 -2.84
C ASP A 275 16.39 -0.32 -3.60
N LEU A 276 15.20 0.13 -4.04
CA LEU A 276 14.34 -0.67 -4.91
C LEU A 276 14.94 -0.82 -6.31
N GLN A 277 14.82 -2.02 -6.89
CA GLN A 277 15.47 -2.37 -8.15
C GLN A 277 14.51 -2.87 -9.24
N GLY A 278 13.33 -3.36 -8.83
CA GLY A 278 12.33 -3.91 -9.73
C GLY A 278 11.14 -2.99 -10.00
N ASP A 279 10.21 -3.50 -10.79
CA ASP A 279 9.01 -2.78 -11.19
C ASP A 279 8.02 -2.76 -10.04
N VAL A 280 7.53 -1.57 -9.67
CA VAL A 280 6.51 -1.41 -8.62
C VAL A 280 5.14 -1.26 -9.28
N TYR A 281 4.29 -2.28 -9.14
CA TYR A 281 2.94 -2.33 -9.71
C TYR A 281 1.85 -1.84 -8.76
N ALA A 282 2.08 -1.91 -7.45
CA ALA A 282 1.10 -1.49 -6.46
C ALA A 282 1.78 -0.84 -5.24
N LEU A 283 1.10 0.16 -4.69
CA LEU A 283 1.43 0.81 -3.43
C LEU A 283 0.24 0.71 -2.48
N ALA A 284 0.49 0.60 -1.18
CA ALA A 284 -0.54 0.74 -0.16
C ALA A 284 0.05 1.25 1.15
N PHE A 285 -0.70 2.09 1.87
CA PHE A 285 -0.39 2.40 3.27
C PHE A 285 -1.09 1.41 4.18
N TYR A 286 -0.34 0.76 5.07
CA TYR A 286 -0.86 -0.14 6.09
C TYR A 286 -0.14 0.13 7.41
N GLN A 287 -0.89 0.49 8.45
CA GLN A 287 -0.35 0.90 9.76
C GLN A 287 0.72 1.99 9.65
N ASP A 288 0.41 3.05 8.89
CA ASP A 288 1.28 4.21 8.66
C ASP A 288 2.63 3.87 8.00
N GLN A 289 2.74 2.67 7.42
CA GLN A 289 3.90 2.24 6.64
C GLN A 289 3.50 2.10 5.18
N LEU A 290 4.35 2.61 4.29
CA LEU A 290 4.20 2.43 2.86
C LEU A 290 4.71 1.05 2.45
N TYR A 291 3.89 0.30 1.74
CA TYR A 291 4.24 -0.96 1.10
C TYR A 291 4.34 -0.76 -0.41
N ALA A 292 5.36 -1.36 -1.01
CA ALA A 292 5.54 -1.42 -2.46
C ALA A 292 5.58 -2.88 -2.90
N ALA A 293 4.87 -3.19 -3.97
CA ALA A 293 4.72 -4.54 -4.47
C ALA A 293 4.83 -4.57 -6.00
N GLY A 294 5.35 -5.66 -6.54
CA GLY A 294 5.56 -5.77 -7.99
C GLY A 294 6.46 -6.93 -8.40
N TYR A 295 7.34 -6.70 -9.38
CA TYR A 295 8.26 -7.68 -9.94
C TYR A 295 9.71 -7.43 -9.44
N ASN A 296 10.23 -8.29 -8.56
CA ASN A 296 11.58 -8.20 -7.98
C ASN A 296 11.88 -6.83 -7.34
N VAL A 297 10.95 -6.31 -6.54
CA VAL A 297 11.02 -4.94 -5.99
C VAL A 297 12.28 -4.71 -5.14
N LEU A 298 12.67 -5.69 -4.33
CA LEU A 298 13.83 -5.61 -3.43
C LEU A 298 14.49 -7.00 -3.35
N ASP A 299 15.71 -7.19 -3.85
CA ASP A 299 16.51 -8.43 -3.69
C ASP A 299 15.75 -9.77 -3.82
N GLU A 300 15.07 -9.99 -4.97
CA GLU A 300 14.20 -11.17 -5.25
C GLU A 300 12.89 -11.27 -4.44
N TYR A 301 12.58 -10.26 -3.62
CA TYR A 301 11.28 -10.11 -2.97
C TYR A 301 10.29 -9.35 -3.86
N TRP A 302 9.01 -9.73 -3.77
CA TRP A 302 7.90 -9.19 -4.57
C TRP A 302 7.09 -8.12 -3.84
N ILE A 303 7.38 -7.91 -2.55
CA ILE A 303 6.80 -6.89 -1.69
C ILE A 303 7.84 -6.42 -0.67
N ALA A 304 7.89 -5.11 -0.43
CA ALA A 304 8.73 -4.45 0.56
C ALA A 304 7.91 -3.41 1.33
N TYR A 305 8.35 -3.03 2.52
CA TYR A 305 7.80 -1.90 3.27
C TYR A 305 8.88 -0.86 3.55
N PHE A 306 8.50 0.40 3.64
CA PHE A 306 9.40 1.50 3.93
C PHE A 306 9.42 1.77 5.44
N ASP A 307 10.61 1.71 6.05
CA ASP A 307 10.79 1.90 7.50
C ASP A 307 10.95 3.38 7.92
N GLY A 308 10.83 4.31 6.97
CA GLY A 308 11.10 5.74 7.14
C GLY A 308 12.49 6.17 6.65
N TYR A 309 13.38 5.22 6.41
CA TYR A 309 14.73 5.46 5.89
C TYR A 309 15.06 4.59 4.68
N ASN A 310 14.79 3.28 4.73
CA ASN A 310 15.11 2.32 3.67
C ASN A 310 13.93 1.38 3.42
N TRP A 311 13.97 0.69 2.27
CA TRP A 311 13.06 -0.41 2.00
C TRP A 311 13.52 -1.68 2.71
N GLN A 312 12.56 -2.39 3.29
CA GLN A 312 12.79 -3.60 4.06
C GLN A 312 11.92 -4.73 3.53
N ASN A 313 12.43 -5.96 3.65
CA ASN A 313 11.64 -7.15 3.36
C ASN A 313 10.49 -7.26 4.36
N VAL A 314 9.28 -7.56 3.88
CA VAL A 314 8.13 -7.77 4.78
C VAL A 314 8.35 -9.07 5.58
N PRO A 315 8.34 -9.03 6.92
CA PRO A 315 8.64 -10.20 7.74
C PRO A 315 7.73 -11.39 7.43
N GLY A 316 8.31 -12.58 7.35
CA GLY A 316 7.57 -13.82 7.08
C GLY A 316 7.01 -13.94 5.66
N CYS A 317 7.33 -12.99 4.76
CA CYS A 317 6.93 -13.02 3.37
C CYS A 317 8.03 -13.63 2.49
N ASN A 318 7.68 -14.64 1.71
CA ASN A 318 8.55 -15.29 0.73
C ASN A 318 7.69 -15.78 -0.45
N LEU A 319 7.10 -14.82 -1.17
CA LEU A 319 6.30 -15.12 -2.35
C LEU A 319 7.20 -15.62 -3.49
N ASN A 320 6.66 -16.48 -4.34
CA ASN A 320 7.42 -17.08 -5.44
C ASN A 320 7.17 -16.41 -6.81
N ASN A 321 6.36 -15.35 -6.86
CA ASN A 321 6.03 -14.64 -8.09
C ASN A 321 5.48 -13.24 -7.77
N ALA A 322 5.32 -12.43 -8.81
CA ALA A 322 4.92 -11.03 -8.72
C ALA A 322 3.58 -10.80 -8.04
N VAL A 323 3.52 -9.67 -7.34
CA VAL A 323 2.31 -9.09 -6.74
C VAL A 323 1.82 -7.98 -7.67
N HIS A 324 0.53 -7.98 -7.99
CA HIS A 324 -0.10 -6.99 -8.89
C HIS A 324 -0.98 -5.99 -8.16
N SER A 325 -1.49 -6.34 -6.97
CA SER A 325 -2.41 -5.50 -6.22
C SER A 325 -2.20 -5.64 -4.72
N LEU A 326 -2.35 -4.54 -4.02
CA LEU A 326 -2.44 -4.47 -2.57
C LEU A 326 -3.79 -3.87 -2.20
N GLY A 327 -4.37 -4.27 -1.07
CA GLY A 327 -5.58 -3.66 -0.54
C GLY A 327 -5.61 -3.78 0.98
N VAL A 328 -6.17 -2.79 1.67
CA VAL A 328 -6.25 -2.81 3.13
C VAL A 328 -7.71 -2.88 3.55
N PHE A 329 -8.04 -3.88 4.37
CA PHE A 329 -9.40 -4.04 4.86
C PHE A 329 -9.41 -4.72 6.23
N ASN A 330 -10.20 -4.18 7.16
CA ASN A 330 -10.38 -4.73 8.51
C ASN A 330 -9.05 -5.09 9.20
N ASP A 331 -8.14 -4.11 9.29
CA ASP A 331 -6.79 -4.22 9.87
C ASP A 331 -5.86 -5.26 9.22
N HIS A 332 -6.14 -5.71 8.00
CA HIS A 332 -5.25 -6.60 7.25
C HIS A 332 -4.81 -5.96 5.94
N LEU A 333 -3.54 -6.20 5.59
CA LEU A 333 -3.04 -6.01 4.24
C LEU A 333 -3.33 -7.27 3.42
N TYR A 334 -4.13 -7.15 2.37
CA TYR A 334 -4.36 -8.17 1.36
C TYR A 334 -3.34 -7.99 0.22
N VAL A 335 -2.80 -9.11 -0.24
CA VAL A 335 -1.77 -9.16 -1.26
C VAL A 335 -2.25 -10.07 -2.37
N GLY A 336 -2.32 -9.51 -3.59
CA GLY A 336 -2.84 -10.19 -4.77
C GLY A 336 -1.82 -10.28 -5.89
N GLY A 337 -1.71 -11.43 -6.55
CA GLY A 337 -0.82 -11.53 -7.70
C GLY A 337 -0.78 -12.90 -8.38
N ASN A 338 0.36 -13.21 -9.00
CA ASN A 338 0.63 -14.45 -9.75
C ASN A 338 1.32 -15.54 -8.91
N PHE A 339 1.51 -15.31 -7.62
CA PHE A 339 2.21 -16.25 -6.75
C PHE A 339 1.33 -17.47 -6.46
N THR A 340 1.96 -18.60 -6.17
CA THR A 340 1.26 -19.83 -5.77
C THR A 340 1.56 -20.23 -4.34
N GLN A 341 2.58 -19.62 -3.74
CA GLN A 341 3.10 -19.97 -2.42
C GLN A 341 3.64 -18.73 -1.70
N ASN A 342 3.53 -18.75 -0.36
CA ASN A 342 4.31 -17.92 0.55
C ASN A 342 5.19 -18.85 1.41
N GLY A 343 6.46 -19.00 1.04
CA GLY A 343 7.35 -20.00 1.60
C GLY A 343 6.81 -21.41 1.42
N SER A 344 6.45 -22.09 2.52
CA SER A 344 5.85 -23.43 2.48
C SER A 344 4.32 -23.43 2.47
N MET A 345 3.68 -22.27 2.64
CA MET A 345 2.23 -22.12 2.63
C MET A 345 1.72 -22.06 1.18
N ALA A 346 0.79 -22.95 0.82
CA ALA A 346 0.06 -22.84 -0.43
C ALA A 346 -0.86 -21.61 -0.37
N ALA A 347 -0.73 -20.73 -1.35
CA ALA A 347 -1.31 -19.40 -1.36
C ALA A 347 -1.49 -18.96 -2.81
N PRO A 348 -2.45 -19.53 -3.55
CA PRO A 348 -2.63 -19.18 -4.96
C PRO A 348 -3.20 -17.77 -5.08
N GLY A 349 -2.34 -16.82 -5.41
CA GLY A 349 -2.62 -15.45 -5.81
C GLY A 349 -3.28 -14.53 -4.79
N LEU A 350 -3.71 -15.03 -3.62
CA LEU A 350 -4.32 -14.22 -2.57
C LEU A 350 -3.88 -14.68 -1.17
N ILE A 351 -3.33 -13.74 -0.42
CA ILE A 351 -3.01 -13.88 1.02
C ILE A 351 -3.33 -12.59 1.76
N ARG A 352 -3.40 -12.67 3.08
CA ARG A 352 -3.51 -11.52 3.95
C ARG A 352 -2.45 -11.53 5.04
N TYR A 353 -2.05 -10.35 5.45
CA TYR A 353 -1.08 -10.07 6.48
C TYR A 353 -1.72 -9.21 7.56
N TYR A 354 -1.66 -9.68 8.80
CA TYR A 354 -2.01 -8.88 9.97
C TYR A 354 -0.73 -8.52 10.70
N LEU A 355 -0.49 -7.23 10.87
CA LEU A 355 0.52 -6.68 11.75
C LEU A 355 -0.20 -6.31 13.05
N HIS A 356 0.30 -6.76 14.20
CA HIS A 356 -0.30 -6.34 15.45
C HIS A 356 0.03 -4.85 15.69
N PRO A 357 -0.89 -3.96 16.09
CA PRO A 357 -0.55 -2.56 16.34
C PRO A 357 0.61 -2.35 17.32
N ASP A 358 0.67 -3.18 18.37
CA ASP A 358 1.79 -3.19 19.35
C ASP A 358 3.12 -3.76 18.80
N SER A 359 3.11 -4.31 17.57
CA SER A 359 4.31 -4.79 16.88
C SER A 359 5.05 -3.73 16.08
N VAL A 360 4.46 -2.54 15.94
CA VAL A 360 5.12 -1.36 15.38
C VAL A 360 6.06 -0.78 16.43
N GLN A 361 7.33 -1.19 16.40
CA GLN A 361 8.41 -0.48 17.09
C GLN A 361 8.88 0.65 16.17
N TRP A 362 8.42 1.86 16.43
CA TRP A 362 8.84 3.05 15.69
C TRP A 362 10.33 3.36 15.93
N GLY A 363 11.16 3.26 14.88
CA GLY A 363 12.37 4.09 14.74
C GLY A 363 13.71 3.61 15.29
N GLU A 364 14.01 2.30 15.34
CA GLU A 364 15.39 1.84 15.64
C GLU A 364 16.01 1.11 14.43
N PRO A 365 17.17 1.56 13.90
CA PRO A 365 17.88 0.86 12.83
C PRO A 365 18.32 -0.53 13.30
N SER A 366 18.07 -1.52 12.46
CA SER A 366 18.24 -2.95 12.71
C SER A 366 19.72 -3.37 12.83
N ILE A 367 20.32 -3.20 14.01
CA ILE A 367 21.42 -4.06 14.50
C ILE A 367 21.28 -4.25 16.00
N VAL A 368 20.60 -5.32 16.44
CA VAL A 368 20.86 -5.91 17.76
C VAL A 368 20.70 -7.43 17.67
N VAL A 369 21.75 -8.15 18.05
CA VAL A 369 21.78 -9.59 18.25
C VAL A 369 20.87 -9.93 19.43
N ASP A 370 20.00 -10.93 19.23
CA ASP A 370 18.94 -11.37 20.16
C ASP A 370 19.40 -11.60 21.60
N VAL A 371 18.78 -10.85 22.53
CA VAL A 371 18.92 -11.06 23.96
C VAL A 371 17.56 -10.93 24.60
N PRO A 372 17.10 -11.94 25.35
CA PRO A 372 15.73 -11.98 25.84
C PRO A 372 15.50 -10.88 26.90
N PRO A 373 14.38 -10.14 26.85
CA PRO A 373 14.08 -9.12 27.85
C PRO A 373 13.73 -9.78 29.19
N GLN A 374 14.60 -9.59 30.19
CA GLN A 374 14.15 -9.51 31.58
C GLN A 374 13.53 -8.13 31.75
N GLU A 375 12.26 -8.07 32.16
CA GLU A 375 11.57 -6.82 32.52
C GLU A 375 12.42 -6.04 33.53
N ASN A 376 13.11 -5.01 33.07
CA ASN A 376 13.88 -4.11 33.90
C ASN A 376 13.16 -2.76 33.87
N LYS A 377 12.62 -2.34 35.01
CA LYS A 377 11.87 -1.09 35.19
C LYS A 377 12.74 -0.04 35.87
N MET A 378 12.80 1.14 35.26
CA MET A 378 13.41 2.34 35.83
C MET A 378 12.33 3.28 36.35
N SER A 379 12.59 3.96 37.46
CA SER A 379 11.67 4.95 38.03
C SER A 379 12.44 6.19 38.46
N LEU A 380 11.98 7.34 38.01
CA LEU A 380 12.60 8.65 38.25
C LEU A 380 11.78 9.46 39.25
N TYR A 381 12.41 9.95 40.32
CA TYR A 381 11.71 10.76 41.31
C TYR A 381 12.63 11.73 42.08
N PRO A 382 12.12 12.90 42.52
CA PRO A 382 10.80 13.44 42.20
C PRO A 382 10.70 13.84 40.72
N ASN A 383 9.51 13.74 40.15
CA ASN A 383 9.17 14.27 38.84
C ASN A 383 7.87 15.09 39.01
N PRO A 384 7.90 16.44 38.93
CA PRO A 384 9.03 17.28 38.52
C PRO A 384 10.21 17.28 39.51
N ALA A 385 11.42 17.35 38.97
CA ALA A 385 12.69 17.43 39.68
C ALA A 385 13.18 18.88 39.78
N LYS A 386 14.09 19.17 40.72
CA LYS A 386 14.65 20.54 40.88
C LYS A 386 16.16 20.56 40.84
N THR A 387 16.80 19.82 41.76
CA THR A 387 18.26 19.83 41.90
C THR A 387 18.87 18.45 41.89
N VAL A 388 18.10 17.43 42.28
CA VAL A 388 18.54 16.04 42.32
C VAL A 388 17.44 15.15 41.78
N LEU A 389 17.82 14.22 40.90
CA LEU A 389 16.97 13.17 40.39
C LEU A 389 17.41 11.84 40.98
N LYS A 390 16.50 11.11 41.64
CA LYS A 390 16.75 9.73 42.07
C LYS A 390 16.32 8.80 40.96
N VAL A 391 17.20 7.86 40.65
CA VAL A 391 16.96 6.79 39.68
C VAL A 391 16.89 5.49 40.48
N ARG A 392 15.74 4.82 40.40
CA ARG A 392 15.53 3.50 41.02
C ARG A 392 15.28 2.47 39.94
N LEU A 393 15.90 1.31 40.12
CA LEU A 393 15.84 0.17 39.23
C LEU A 393 15.29 -1.01 40.05
N ASP A 394 14.56 -1.90 39.38
CA ASP A 394 14.02 -3.13 39.99
C ASP A 394 15.09 -4.19 40.29
N ARG A 395 16.24 -4.11 39.61
CA ARG A 395 17.46 -4.87 39.92
C ARG A 395 18.72 -4.00 39.87
N PRO A 396 19.84 -4.45 40.47
CA PRO A 396 21.13 -3.81 40.27
C PRO A 396 21.57 -3.90 38.81
N VAL A 397 21.95 -2.76 38.22
CA VAL A 397 22.39 -2.63 36.82
C VAL A 397 23.79 -2.01 36.79
N LYS A 398 24.67 -2.53 35.94
CA LYS A 398 25.98 -1.97 35.63
C LYS A 398 25.96 -1.45 34.20
N GLY A 399 26.34 -0.21 33.98
CA GLY A 399 26.25 0.33 32.62
C GLY A 399 26.68 1.77 32.51
N LEU A 400 26.31 2.37 31.38
CA LEU A 400 26.52 3.78 31.09
C LEU A 400 25.19 4.51 31.25
N ILE A 401 25.12 5.47 32.16
CA ILE A 401 24.00 6.39 32.23
C ILE A 401 24.27 7.62 31.35
N ARG A 402 23.27 8.01 30.55
CA ARG A 402 23.28 9.26 29.78
C ARG A 402 22.08 10.11 30.14
N LEU A 403 22.27 11.43 30.07
CA LEU A 403 21.23 12.43 30.25
C LEU A 403 21.16 13.29 28.99
N LEU A 404 19.99 13.35 28.35
CA LEU A 404 19.76 14.12 27.14
C LEU A 404 18.75 15.25 27.38
N SER A 405 18.90 16.33 26.63
CA SER A 405 17.86 17.37 26.49
C SER A 405 16.72 16.94 25.56
N SER A 406 15.63 17.71 25.52
CA SER A 406 14.51 17.50 24.61
C SER A 406 14.86 17.59 23.12
N THR A 407 16.01 18.16 22.76
CA THR A 407 16.50 18.24 21.38
C THR A 407 17.55 17.18 21.06
N GLY A 408 17.73 16.18 21.94
CA GLY A 408 18.68 15.09 21.76
C GLY A 408 20.14 15.41 22.13
N GLN A 409 20.45 16.62 22.59
CA GLN A 409 21.82 16.96 23.03
C GLN A 409 22.19 16.20 24.32
N GLU A 410 23.36 15.54 24.32
CA GLU A 410 23.92 14.89 25.50
C GLU A 410 24.49 15.89 26.51
N LEU A 411 24.06 15.78 27.76
CA LEU A 411 24.39 16.69 28.86
C LEU A 411 25.26 16.01 29.92
N LEU A 412 25.09 14.71 30.11
CA LEU A 412 25.89 13.92 31.04
C LEU A 412 26.05 12.50 30.51
N GLN A 413 27.23 11.95 30.71
CA GLN A 413 27.54 10.53 30.53
C GLN A 413 28.38 10.05 31.72
N LYS A 414 27.99 8.94 32.35
CA LYS A 414 28.67 8.40 33.53
C LYS A 414 28.56 6.87 33.59
N GLU A 415 29.64 6.19 33.97
CA GLU A 415 29.55 4.76 34.29
C GLU A 415 28.95 4.54 35.69
N ILE A 416 28.05 3.58 35.79
CA ILE A 416 27.45 3.15 37.06
C ILE A 416 27.96 1.75 37.43
N THR A 417 28.41 1.62 38.67
CA THR A 417 28.66 0.32 39.30
C THR A 417 27.33 -0.36 39.64
N PRO A 418 27.25 -1.71 39.70
CA PRO A 418 26.00 -2.43 39.96
C PRO A 418 25.24 -1.87 41.17
N SER A 419 24.14 -1.15 40.92
CA SER A 419 23.28 -0.57 41.96
C SER A 419 21.83 -0.54 41.47
N SER A 420 20.88 -0.76 42.38
CA SER A 420 19.45 -0.61 42.10
C SER A 420 18.93 0.79 42.43
N GLU A 421 19.77 1.67 42.98
CA GLU A 421 19.42 3.05 43.28
C GLU A 421 20.64 3.97 43.26
N PHE A 422 20.51 5.15 42.65
CA PHE A 422 21.52 6.21 42.69
C PHE A 422 20.90 7.59 42.40
N GLN A 423 21.71 8.64 42.48
CA GLN A 423 21.27 10.02 42.32
C GLN A 423 22.09 10.74 41.25
N LEU A 424 21.42 11.58 40.47
CA LEU A 424 22.01 12.52 39.53
C LEU A 424 21.85 13.95 40.06
N ASP A 425 22.95 14.71 40.05
CA ASP A 425 22.92 16.15 40.28
C ASP A 425 22.53 16.84 38.97
N ILE A 426 21.37 17.50 38.99
CA ILE A 426 20.78 18.21 37.85
C ILE A 426 20.63 19.71 38.15
N SER A 427 21.22 20.19 39.25
CA SER A 427 21.06 21.58 39.72
C SER A 427 21.56 22.65 38.75
N HIS A 428 22.35 22.26 37.75
CA HIS A 428 22.92 23.13 36.72
C HIS A 428 22.10 23.19 35.43
N LEU A 429 21.03 22.38 35.32
CA LEU A 429 20.18 22.32 34.14
C LEU A 429 19.05 23.35 34.21
N SER A 430 18.62 23.82 33.05
CA SER A 430 17.51 24.77 32.96
C SER A 430 16.16 24.04 33.10
N PRO A 431 15.06 24.75 33.41
CA PRO A 431 13.73 24.15 33.36
C PRO A 431 13.41 23.60 31.97
N GLY A 432 12.81 22.42 31.90
CA GLY A 432 12.55 21.72 30.63
C GLY A 432 12.30 20.22 30.79
N VAL A 433 12.13 19.54 29.65
CA VAL A 433 11.98 18.08 29.57
C VAL A 433 13.33 17.45 29.26
N TYR A 434 13.68 16.41 30.00
CA TYR A 434 14.94 15.69 29.90
C TYR A 434 14.71 14.18 29.91
N PHE A 435 15.69 13.46 29.38
CA PHE A 435 15.63 12.02 29.23
C PHE A 435 16.84 11.34 29.88
N VAL A 436 16.59 10.28 30.64
CA VAL A 436 17.64 9.45 31.25
C VAL A 436 17.69 8.10 30.54
N TYR A 437 18.89 7.71 30.11
CA TYR A 437 19.17 6.42 29.50
C TYR A 437 20.15 5.64 30.34
N ILE A 438 19.93 4.34 30.54
CA ILE A 438 20.96 3.43 31.06
C ILE A 438 21.18 2.33 30.04
N HIS A 439 22.40 2.24 29.53
CA HIS A 439 22.84 1.18 28.63
C HIS A 439 23.68 0.16 29.41
N GLU A 440 23.14 -1.05 29.59
CA GLU A 440 23.83 -2.20 30.18
C GLU A 440 23.90 -3.31 29.14
N GLU A 441 25.07 -3.48 28.51
CA GLU A 441 25.34 -4.51 27.49
C GLU A 441 24.23 -4.61 26.42
N GLU A 442 23.21 -5.41 26.69
CA GLU A 442 22.13 -5.80 25.79
C GLU A 442 20.76 -5.19 26.17
N TYR A 443 20.73 -4.34 27.19
CA TYR A 443 19.51 -3.69 27.70
C TYR A 443 19.63 -2.16 27.65
N LEU A 444 18.55 -1.51 27.24
CA LEU A 444 18.38 -0.06 27.33
C LEU A 444 17.20 0.24 28.26
N LEU A 445 17.46 1.03 29.31
CA LEU A 445 16.42 1.60 30.15
C LEU A 445 16.24 3.07 29.80
N PHE A 446 15.00 3.52 29.66
CA PHE A 446 14.66 4.87 29.27
C PHE A 446 13.50 5.40 30.11
N GLU A 447 13.64 6.61 30.62
CA GLU A 447 12.55 7.36 31.26
C GLU A 447 12.73 8.87 31.03
N SER A 448 11.61 9.59 31.05
CA SER A 448 11.59 11.05 30.95
C SER A 448 11.27 11.71 32.28
N PHE A 449 11.78 12.93 32.48
CA PHE A 449 11.42 13.75 33.64
C PHE A 449 11.43 15.23 33.31
N VAL A 450 10.73 16.01 34.14
CA VAL A 450 10.60 17.46 34.01
C VAL A 450 11.44 18.14 35.08
N ILE A 451 12.14 19.22 34.73
CA ILE A 451 12.77 20.15 35.68
C ILE A 451 11.91 21.41 35.78
N ASP A 452 11.49 21.76 36.99
CA ASP A 452 10.72 22.97 37.34
C ASP A 452 11.59 24.21 37.59
#